data_AF-A0AAF1BKT6-F1
#
_entry.id   AF-A0AAF1BKT6-F1
#
_cell.length_a   1.000
_cell.length_b   1.000
_cell.length_c   1.000
_cell.angle_alpha   90.00
_cell.angle_beta   90.00
_cell.angle_gamma   90.00
#
_symmetry.space_group_name_H-M   'P 1'
#
loop_
_entity.id
_entity.type
_entity.pdbx_description
1 polymer ?
#
loop_
_entity_poly.entity_id
_entity_poly.type
_entity_poly.pdbx_seq_one_letter_code
_entity_poly.pdbx_strand_id
1 'polypeptide(L)'
;MTQPSSADAPATAPAAPFDPTYGGKVNPLAASYNANFFDYGAPLLSYDVESLEPLPEVRQPRANGRGPWVNPPRPDGQLSPYYGKLFNEHYDHPRVSPNWDIHIYHKPNNNGEREYAKKVHSALRREFPEIGTYTFYEVAIGPHVSRPRDRDAANREPIPMFLVEIYTTEQLGAVFSYLVQNRGPLSILIHPHTGDQVADHSTHATWLGNKVDLDLDGLRLSDAKWRATEEGQEWSKVEQERAASKAAAQAKSQEKA
;
A
#
# COMPACT_ATOMS: atom_id res chain seq x y z
N MET A 1 -29.58 12.04 7.77
CA MET A 1 -28.17 12.48 7.70
C MET A 1 -27.56 11.79 6.49
N THR A 2 -27.58 12.53 5.38
CA THR A 2 -27.23 12.12 4.02
C THR A 2 -25.72 12.22 3.82
N GLN A 3 -25.12 11.22 3.19
CA GLN A 3 -23.72 11.21 2.77
C GLN A 3 -23.41 12.40 1.84
N PRO A 4 -22.19 12.96 1.86
CA PRO A 4 -21.81 13.98 0.89
C PRO A 4 -21.64 13.34 -0.50
N SER A 5 -22.21 14.01 -1.52
CA SER A 5 -22.20 13.64 -2.93
C SER A 5 -20.86 13.91 -3.59
N SER A 6 -20.41 12.96 -4.41
CA SER A 6 -19.24 13.03 -5.28
C SER A 6 -19.48 13.89 -6.54
N ALA A 7 -19.67 15.20 -6.37
CA ALA A 7 -19.81 16.10 -7.51
C ALA A 7 -18.49 16.83 -7.81
N ASP A 8 -18.11 16.79 -9.10
CA ASP A 8 -17.16 17.65 -9.81
C ASP A 8 -15.66 17.36 -9.67
N ALA A 9 -15.24 16.22 -10.23
CA ALA A 9 -13.97 16.14 -10.94
C ALA A 9 -14.22 16.45 -12.44
N PRO A 10 -13.35 17.23 -13.13
CA PRO A 10 -13.53 17.47 -14.56
C PRO A 10 -13.47 16.13 -15.31
N ALA A 11 -14.43 15.95 -16.23
CA ALA A 11 -14.58 14.74 -17.02
C ALA A 11 -13.34 14.55 -17.90
N THR A 12 -12.52 13.55 -17.56
CA THR A 12 -11.55 13.00 -18.51
C THR A 12 -12.29 12.58 -19.78
N ALA A 13 -11.73 12.92 -20.96
CA ALA A 13 -12.33 12.55 -22.24
C ALA A 13 -12.71 11.06 -22.23
N PRO A 14 -13.90 10.68 -22.74
CA PRO A 14 -14.36 9.30 -22.65
C PRO A 14 -13.33 8.37 -23.29
N ALA A 15 -12.89 7.37 -22.53
CA ALA A 15 -12.00 6.34 -23.02
C ALA A 15 -12.52 5.82 -24.37
N ALA A 16 -11.65 5.73 -25.37
CA ALA A 16 -12.02 5.14 -26.65
C ALA A 16 -12.67 3.76 -26.39
N PRO A 17 -13.82 3.45 -27.03
CA PRO A 17 -14.55 2.23 -26.73
C PRO A 17 -13.65 1.02 -26.95
N PHE A 18 -13.75 0.05 -26.05
CA PHE A 18 -13.00 -1.20 -26.12
C PHE A 18 -13.29 -1.87 -27.48
N ASP A 19 -12.24 -2.11 -28.29
CA ASP A 19 -12.36 -2.94 -29.48
C ASP A 19 -12.64 -4.38 -29.03
N PRO A 20 -13.83 -4.92 -29.29
CA PRO A 20 -14.21 -6.22 -28.79
C PRO A 20 -13.66 -7.36 -29.64
N THR A 21 -12.84 -7.06 -30.63
CA THR A 21 -12.34 -8.05 -31.59
C THR A 21 -10.93 -8.52 -31.26
N TYR A 22 -10.77 -9.84 -31.16
CA TYR A 22 -9.45 -10.47 -31.08
C TYR A 22 -9.43 -11.72 -31.96
N GLY A 23 -8.51 -11.76 -32.93
CA GLY A 23 -8.38 -12.90 -33.84
C GLY A 23 -9.65 -13.20 -34.67
N GLY A 24 -10.40 -12.17 -35.07
CA GLY A 24 -11.62 -12.31 -35.87
C GLY A 24 -12.87 -12.76 -35.10
N LYS A 25 -12.80 -12.87 -33.77
CA LYS A 25 -13.96 -13.15 -32.90
C LYS A 25 -14.40 -11.86 -32.21
N VAL A 26 -15.71 -11.62 -32.19
CA VAL A 26 -16.33 -10.49 -31.47
C VAL A 26 -16.73 -10.96 -30.08
N ASN A 27 -16.36 -10.21 -29.03
CA ASN A 27 -16.88 -10.44 -27.69
C ASN A 27 -18.38 -10.08 -27.65
N PRO A 28 -19.30 -11.04 -27.43
CA PRO A 28 -20.74 -10.75 -27.44
C PRO A 28 -21.20 -9.84 -26.28
N LEU A 29 -20.38 -9.68 -25.23
CA LEU A 29 -20.65 -8.80 -24.09
C LEU A 29 -20.11 -7.37 -24.27
N ALA A 30 -19.46 -7.07 -25.40
CA ALA A 30 -18.85 -5.76 -25.69
C ALA A 30 -19.80 -4.58 -25.47
N ALA A 31 -21.04 -4.70 -25.92
CA ALA A 31 -22.05 -3.65 -25.77
C ALA A 31 -22.38 -3.38 -24.29
N SER A 32 -22.37 -4.40 -23.43
CA SER A 32 -22.63 -4.25 -21.99
C SER A 32 -21.45 -3.62 -21.24
N TYR A 33 -20.21 -3.92 -21.63
CA TYR A 33 -19.02 -3.28 -21.07
C TYR A 33 -18.95 -1.81 -21.50
N ASN A 34 -19.20 -1.54 -22.78
CA ASN A 34 -19.14 -0.19 -23.33
C ASN A 34 -20.25 0.75 -22.81
N ALA A 35 -21.38 0.20 -22.35
CA ALA A 35 -22.49 0.98 -21.82
C ALA A 35 -22.40 1.27 -20.31
N ASN A 36 -21.62 0.50 -19.55
CA ASN A 36 -21.56 0.56 -18.10
C ASN A 36 -20.11 0.53 -17.60
N PHE A 37 -19.37 1.61 -17.81
CA PHE A 37 -18.06 1.76 -17.19
C PHE A 37 -18.20 2.39 -15.80
N PHE A 38 -17.53 1.78 -14.83
CA PHE A 38 -17.38 2.38 -13.51
C PHE A 38 -16.20 3.36 -13.59
N ASP A 39 -16.45 4.62 -13.26
CA ASP A 39 -15.40 5.61 -13.17
C ASP A 39 -14.59 5.37 -11.89
N TYR A 40 -13.34 4.93 -12.06
CA TYR A 40 -12.40 4.72 -10.95
C TYR A 40 -11.63 6.01 -10.59
N GLY A 41 -11.88 7.11 -11.30
CA GLY A 41 -11.16 8.36 -11.18
C GLY A 41 -9.78 8.34 -11.82
N ALA A 42 -9.11 9.50 -11.77
CA ALA A 42 -7.71 9.62 -12.21
C ALA A 42 -6.74 9.22 -11.08
N PRO A 43 -5.60 8.60 -11.40
CA PRO A 43 -4.55 8.38 -10.41
C PRO A 43 -4.05 9.73 -9.87
N LEU A 44 -3.59 9.74 -8.62
CA LEU A 44 -3.01 10.94 -8.04
C LEU A 44 -1.71 11.30 -8.76
N LEU A 45 -1.67 12.50 -9.34
CA LEU A 45 -0.47 13.11 -9.89
C LEU A 45 -0.15 14.36 -9.08
N SER A 46 1.14 14.61 -8.86
CA SER A 46 1.58 15.72 -8.02
C SER A 46 1.71 17.05 -8.78
N TYR A 47 1.26 17.10 -10.03
CA TYR A 47 1.30 18.24 -10.93
C TYR A 47 0.13 18.13 -11.90
N ASP A 48 -0.28 19.26 -12.46
CA ASP A 48 -1.34 19.29 -13.47
C ASP A 48 -0.86 18.63 -14.77
N VAL A 49 -1.66 17.70 -15.28
CA VAL A 49 -1.39 16.96 -16.51
C VAL A 49 -2.31 17.32 -17.66
N GLU A 50 -3.42 18.01 -17.39
CA GLU A 50 -4.37 18.39 -18.44
C GLU A 50 -3.77 19.46 -19.35
N SER A 51 -2.85 20.27 -18.82
CA SER A 51 -2.11 21.30 -19.56
C SER A 51 -0.87 20.77 -20.30
N LEU A 52 -0.57 19.47 -20.24
CA LEU A 52 0.62 18.90 -20.87
C LEU A 52 0.35 18.39 -22.28
N GLU A 53 1.38 18.52 -23.13
CA GLU A 53 1.38 17.91 -24.46
C GLU A 53 1.22 16.37 -24.36
N PRO A 54 0.56 15.72 -25.33
CA PRO A 54 0.43 14.27 -25.38
C PRO A 54 1.79 13.55 -25.32
N LEU A 55 1.82 12.40 -24.64
CA LEU A 55 3.04 11.59 -24.53
C LEU A 55 3.51 11.09 -25.90
N PRO A 56 4.84 11.08 -26.16
CA PRO A 56 5.37 10.62 -27.43
C PRO A 56 5.28 9.09 -27.56
N GLU A 57 4.87 8.60 -28.73
CA GLU A 57 4.94 7.17 -29.09
C GLU A 57 6.33 6.78 -29.64
N VAL A 58 7.39 7.34 -29.08
CA VAL A 58 8.77 7.03 -29.46
C VAL A 58 9.35 5.98 -28.51
N ARG A 59 10.01 4.96 -29.06
CA ARG A 59 10.64 3.88 -28.27
C ARG A 59 12.15 4.08 -28.16
N GLN A 60 12.70 3.76 -26.99
CA GLN A 60 14.14 3.62 -26.81
C GLN A 60 14.66 2.45 -27.65
N PRO A 61 15.85 2.55 -28.27
CA PRO A 61 16.38 1.47 -29.09
C PRO A 61 16.78 0.26 -28.22
N ARG A 62 16.41 -0.94 -28.67
CA ARG A 62 16.93 -2.22 -28.15
C ARG A 62 17.22 -3.15 -29.32
N ALA A 63 18.15 -4.08 -29.12
CA ALA A 63 18.57 -5.04 -30.15
C ALA A 63 17.41 -5.88 -30.73
N ASN A 64 16.36 -6.12 -29.95
CA ASN A 64 15.18 -6.89 -30.37
C ASN A 64 14.04 -6.02 -30.94
N GLY A 65 14.27 -4.73 -31.16
CA GLY A 65 13.25 -3.77 -31.62
C GLY A 65 12.13 -3.46 -30.62
N ARG A 66 12.16 -4.04 -29.40
CA ARG A 66 11.13 -3.89 -28.37
C ARG A 66 11.65 -3.14 -27.16
N GLY A 67 12.02 -1.88 -27.37
CA GLY A 67 12.40 -1.01 -26.27
C GLY A 67 11.21 -0.34 -25.56
N PRO A 68 11.42 0.12 -24.32
CA PRO A 68 10.43 0.88 -23.58
C PRO A 68 10.15 2.21 -24.29
N TRP A 69 9.01 2.82 -23.97
CA TRP A 69 8.70 4.18 -24.42
C TRP A 69 9.68 5.19 -23.82
N VAL A 70 9.90 6.29 -24.54
CA VAL A 70 10.63 7.44 -24.01
C VAL A 70 9.68 8.24 -23.12
N ASN A 71 9.98 8.30 -21.82
CA ASN A 71 9.23 9.14 -20.89
C ASN A 71 9.87 10.53 -20.87
N PRO A 72 9.12 11.62 -21.13
CA PRO A 72 9.65 12.98 -20.96
C PRO A 72 9.99 13.24 -19.48
N PRO A 73 10.93 14.15 -19.19
CA PRO A 73 11.18 14.59 -17.82
C PRO A 73 9.91 15.24 -17.26
N ARG A 74 9.78 15.24 -15.93
CA ARG A 74 8.69 15.98 -15.28
C ARG A 74 8.80 17.48 -15.59
N PRO A 75 7.68 18.20 -15.70
CA PRO A 75 7.70 19.64 -16.01
C PRO A 75 8.49 20.47 -14.99
N ASP A 76 8.51 20.03 -13.73
CA ASP A 76 9.25 20.66 -12.63
C ASP A 76 10.76 20.35 -12.65
N GLY A 77 11.22 19.49 -13.55
CA GLY A 77 12.61 19.03 -13.62
C GLY A 77 13.07 18.17 -12.43
N GLN A 78 12.16 17.83 -11.52
CA GLN A 78 12.46 17.08 -10.29
C GLN A 78 12.11 15.60 -10.46
N LEU A 79 12.61 14.78 -9.53
CA LEU A 79 12.12 13.41 -9.38
C LEU A 79 10.70 13.43 -8.83
N SER A 80 9.98 12.32 -9.02
CA SER A 80 8.68 12.14 -8.38
C SER A 80 8.80 12.33 -6.85
N PRO A 81 7.85 13.02 -6.18
CA PRO A 81 7.91 13.19 -4.72
C PRO A 81 7.94 11.86 -3.96
N TYR A 82 7.50 10.77 -4.60
CA TYR A 82 7.58 9.41 -4.09
C TYR A 82 8.99 8.81 -4.02
N TYR A 83 10.03 9.47 -4.59
CA TYR A 83 11.42 9.11 -4.29
C TYR A 83 11.86 9.61 -2.91
N GLY A 84 11.16 10.58 -2.33
CA GLY A 84 11.46 11.13 -1.02
C GLY A 84 10.71 10.40 0.10
N LYS A 85 9.73 11.07 0.71
CA LYS A 85 9.00 10.53 1.87
C LYS A 85 7.98 9.47 1.43
N LEU A 86 7.99 8.35 2.14
CA LEU A 86 7.05 7.25 1.97
C LEU A 86 5.68 7.68 2.48
N PHE A 87 4.68 7.65 1.59
CA PHE A 87 3.32 8.11 1.84
C PHE A 87 3.23 9.61 2.20
N ASN A 88 2.08 10.24 1.88
CA ASN A 88 1.90 11.68 2.07
C ASN A 88 2.13 12.07 3.54
N GLU A 89 3.14 12.92 3.77
CA GLU A 89 3.49 13.56 5.04
C GLU A 89 3.93 12.56 6.14
N HIS A 90 4.95 12.94 6.94
CA HIS A 90 5.21 12.19 8.17
C HIS A 90 3.94 12.26 9.02
N TYR A 91 3.31 11.11 9.20
CA TYR A 91 2.37 10.93 10.27
C TYR A 91 3.20 10.86 11.56
N ASP A 92 3.42 12.01 12.20
CA ASP A 92 3.86 12.10 13.61
C ASP A 92 2.70 11.60 14.50
N HIS A 93 2.24 10.38 14.24
CA HIS A 93 1.17 9.76 14.96
C HIS A 93 1.77 9.27 16.29
N PRO A 94 1.17 9.57 17.45
CA PRO A 94 1.78 9.31 18.75
C PRO A 94 2.07 7.81 19.02
N ARG A 95 1.35 6.91 18.33
CA ARG A 95 1.58 5.45 18.36
C ARG A 95 2.51 4.89 17.27
N VAL A 96 3.01 5.71 16.34
CA VAL A 96 3.72 5.21 15.15
C VAL A 96 4.94 6.09 14.84
N SER A 97 6.14 5.50 14.88
CA SER A 97 7.40 6.18 14.57
C SER A 97 8.04 5.81 13.22
N PRO A 98 7.79 4.64 12.59
CA PRO A 98 8.29 4.36 11.25
C PRO A 98 7.23 4.69 10.17
N ASN A 99 7.64 4.72 8.91
CA ASN A 99 6.71 4.97 7.80
C ASN A 99 6.04 3.67 7.33
N TRP A 100 6.72 2.53 7.49
CA TRP A 100 6.29 1.20 7.04
C TRP A 100 6.73 0.10 7.99
N ASP A 101 5.89 -0.92 8.09
CA ASP A 101 6.15 -2.15 8.82
C ASP A 101 6.25 -3.34 7.86
N ILE A 102 7.21 -4.21 8.14
CA ILE A 102 7.39 -5.50 7.46
C ILE A 102 7.31 -6.59 8.51
N HIS A 103 6.26 -7.42 8.46
CA HIS A 103 6.09 -8.57 9.33
C HIS A 103 6.49 -9.85 8.59
N ILE A 104 7.47 -10.58 9.14
CA ILE A 104 7.98 -11.83 8.58
C ILE A 104 7.43 -12.97 9.43
N TYR A 105 6.57 -13.79 8.82
CA TYR A 105 5.87 -14.88 9.48
C TYR A 105 6.61 -16.21 9.33
N HIS A 106 6.47 -17.06 10.34
CA HIS A 106 6.91 -18.46 10.29
C HIS A 106 5.85 -19.37 10.90
N LYS A 107 5.75 -20.60 10.39
CA LYS A 107 4.85 -21.61 10.96
C LYS A 107 5.44 -22.20 12.25
N PRO A 108 4.69 -22.20 13.37
CA PRO A 108 5.21 -22.64 14.66
C PRO A 108 5.56 -24.15 14.66
N ASN A 109 4.76 -24.95 13.97
CA ASN A 109 4.93 -26.41 13.87
C ASN A 109 5.89 -26.84 12.73
N ASN A 110 6.55 -25.89 12.07
CA ASN A 110 7.54 -26.16 11.03
C ASN A 110 8.93 -25.71 11.51
N ASN A 111 9.68 -26.62 12.12
CA ASN A 111 11.02 -26.33 12.65
C ASN A 111 11.97 -25.76 11.57
N GLY A 112 11.90 -26.25 10.33
CA GLY A 112 12.78 -25.77 9.25
C GLY A 112 12.50 -24.32 8.88
N GLU A 113 11.22 -23.95 8.80
CA GLU A 113 10.78 -22.58 8.52
C GLU A 113 11.12 -21.64 9.68
N ARG A 114 10.89 -22.06 10.93
CA ARG A 114 11.27 -21.29 12.12
C ARG A 114 12.77 -21.01 12.19
N GLU A 115 13.60 -22.03 12.00
CA GLU A 115 15.06 -21.86 12.02
C GLU A 115 15.56 -21.02 10.83
N TYR A 116 14.89 -21.10 9.68
CA TYR A 116 15.18 -20.20 8.57
C TYR A 116 14.77 -18.75 8.86
N ALA A 117 13.62 -18.53 9.50
CA ALA A 117 13.19 -17.19 9.94
C ALA A 117 14.18 -16.56 10.93
N LYS A 118 14.77 -17.34 11.84
CA LYS A 118 15.85 -16.86 12.73
C LYS A 118 17.11 -16.43 11.96
N LYS A 119 17.44 -17.13 10.86
CA LYS A 119 18.54 -16.72 9.98
C LYS A 119 18.21 -15.44 9.23
N VAL A 120 17.00 -15.29 8.71
CA VAL A 120 16.55 -14.05 8.05
C VAL A 120 16.56 -12.88 9.05
N HIS A 121 16.04 -13.07 10.26
CA HIS A 121 16.10 -12.09 11.36
C HIS A 121 17.54 -11.65 11.63
N SER A 122 18.46 -12.60 11.78
CA SER A 122 19.87 -12.32 12.02
C SER A 122 20.54 -11.60 10.84
N ALA A 123 20.17 -11.96 9.60
CA ALA A 123 20.74 -11.37 8.40
C ALA A 123 20.27 -9.92 8.21
N LEU A 124 18.97 -9.64 8.39
CA LEU A 124 18.44 -8.28 8.29
C LEU A 124 19.15 -7.33 9.26
N ARG A 125 19.39 -7.77 10.50
CA ARG A 125 20.14 -6.98 11.50
C ARG A 125 21.60 -6.71 11.15
N ARG A 126 22.20 -7.54 10.30
CA ARG A 126 23.61 -7.44 9.88
C ARG A 126 23.78 -6.65 8.59
N GLU A 127 22.89 -6.89 7.63
CA GLU A 127 22.89 -6.24 6.31
C GLU A 127 22.30 -4.84 6.36
N PHE A 128 21.32 -4.59 7.24
CA PHE A 128 20.61 -3.32 7.38
C PHE A 128 20.61 -2.87 8.85
N PRO A 129 21.76 -2.58 9.48
CA PRO A 129 21.82 -2.19 10.89
C PRO A 129 21.09 -0.88 11.22
N GLU A 130 20.75 -0.07 10.21
CA GLU A 130 20.03 1.20 10.32
C GLU A 130 18.50 1.07 10.42
N ILE A 131 17.94 -0.12 10.23
CA ILE A 131 16.49 -0.36 10.36
C ILE A 131 16.14 -0.83 11.77
N GLY A 132 14.90 -0.57 12.22
CA GLY A 132 14.40 -1.12 13.47
C GLY A 132 14.09 -2.61 13.29
N THR A 133 14.69 -3.49 14.09
CA THR A 133 14.34 -4.93 14.10
C THR A 133 13.89 -5.36 15.48
N TYR A 134 12.68 -5.91 15.57
CA TYR A 134 12.03 -6.25 16.84
C TYR A 134 12.33 -7.69 17.28
N THR A 135 11.83 -8.01 18.47
CA THR A 135 11.86 -9.36 19.06
C THR A 135 11.38 -10.42 18.07
N PHE A 136 12.08 -11.54 18.02
CA PHE A 136 11.63 -12.72 17.32
C PHE A 136 10.56 -13.42 18.17
N TYR A 137 9.30 -13.34 17.77
CA TYR A 137 8.22 -14.01 18.50
C TYR A 137 8.04 -15.44 18.01
N GLU A 138 7.96 -16.37 18.96
CA GLU A 138 7.57 -17.78 18.72
C GLU A 138 6.08 -18.03 19.01
N VAL A 139 5.36 -16.98 19.39
CA VAL A 139 3.90 -16.95 19.58
C VAL A 139 3.28 -15.84 18.73
N ALA A 140 2.00 -15.95 18.43
CA ALA A 140 1.26 -14.88 17.77
C ALA A 140 1.03 -13.70 18.73
N ILE A 141 1.13 -12.48 18.21
CA ILE A 141 0.95 -11.23 18.96
C ILE A 141 0.05 -10.30 18.15
N GLY A 142 -0.83 -9.55 18.82
CA GLY A 142 -1.67 -8.54 18.17
C GLY A 142 -2.53 -9.10 17.02
N PRO A 143 -2.58 -8.44 15.85
CA PRO A 143 -3.42 -8.87 14.72
C PRO A 143 -2.84 -10.06 13.94
N HIS A 144 -1.65 -10.53 14.31
CA HIS A 144 -0.87 -11.58 13.64
C HIS A 144 -1.32 -12.98 14.05
N VAL A 145 -2.63 -13.20 14.01
CA VAL A 145 -3.28 -14.51 14.20
C VAL A 145 -4.05 -14.84 12.93
N SER A 146 -4.07 -16.10 12.52
CA SER A 146 -4.92 -16.50 11.41
C SER A 146 -6.40 -16.29 11.78
N ARG A 147 -7.18 -15.75 10.83
CA ARG A 147 -8.64 -15.74 10.95
C ARG A 147 -9.12 -17.20 11.07
N PRO A 148 -10.06 -17.52 11.97
CA PRO A 148 -10.54 -18.88 12.05
C PRO A 148 -11.27 -19.23 10.75
N ARG A 149 -11.02 -20.43 10.23
CA ARG A 149 -11.61 -20.94 8.98
C ARG A 149 -13.13 -21.06 9.08
N ASP A 150 -13.61 -21.22 10.32
CA ASP A 150 -14.99 -21.37 10.72
C ASP A 150 -15.30 -20.26 11.75
N ARG A 151 -16.57 -19.89 12.01
CA ARG A 151 -16.92 -18.80 12.96
C ARG A 151 -16.53 -19.07 14.43
N ASP A 152 -15.79 -20.15 14.71
CA ASP A 152 -15.31 -20.51 16.04
C ASP A 152 -13.96 -19.87 16.33
N ALA A 153 -13.94 -18.90 17.23
CA ALA A 153 -12.74 -18.21 17.68
C ALA A 153 -11.70 -19.14 18.32
N ALA A 154 -12.07 -20.37 18.71
CA ALA A 154 -11.15 -21.35 19.29
C ALA A 154 -10.15 -21.94 18.28
N ASN A 155 -10.39 -21.83 16.97
CA ASN A 155 -9.57 -22.46 15.92
C ASN A 155 -8.64 -21.46 15.18
N ARG A 156 -8.21 -20.39 15.85
CA ARG A 156 -7.19 -19.48 15.30
C ARG A 156 -5.83 -20.17 15.32
N GLU A 157 -5.24 -20.45 14.16
CA GLU A 157 -3.83 -20.85 14.12
C GLU A 157 -2.97 -19.61 14.43
N PRO A 158 -2.15 -19.65 15.50
CA PRO A 158 -1.20 -18.58 15.76
C PRO A 158 -0.14 -18.60 14.65
N ILE A 159 0.18 -17.42 14.10
CA ILE A 159 1.25 -17.29 13.12
C ILE A 159 2.29 -16.34 13.71
N PRO A 160 3.29 -16.89 14.41
CA PRO A 160 4.36 -16.10 14.97
C PRO A 160 5.12 -15.33 13.89
N MET A 161 5.68 -14.19 14.29
CA MET A 161 6.36 -13.29 13.38
C MET A 161 7.48 -12.52 14.08
N PHE A 162 8.25 -11.79 13.30
CA PHE A 162 8.97 -10.63 13.79
C PHE A 162 8.71 -9.44 12.86
N LEU A 163 8.86 -8.24 13.41
CA LEU A 163 8.69 -6.98 12.71
C LEU A 163 10.05 -6.37 12.38
N VAL A 164 10.16 -5.76 11.20
CA VAL A 164 11.15 -4.70 10.95
C VAL A 164 10.45 -3.41 10.52
N GLU A 165 11.00 -2.29 10.97
CA GLU A 165 10.52 -0.94 10.71
C GLU A 165 11.35 -0.28 9.62
N ILE A 166 10.68 0.44 8.72
CA ILE A 166 11.30 1.11 7.59
C ILE A 166 10.97 2.61 7.63
N TYR A 167 12.02 3.43 7.46
CA TYR A 167 11.92 4.88 7.61
C TYR A 167 12.00 5.62 6.27
N THR A 168 12.65 5.08 5.25
CA THR A 168 12.81 5.76 3.95
C THR A 168 12.43 4.91 2.74
N THR A 169 12.11 5.55 1.61
CA THR A 169 11.75 4.86 0.36
C THR A 169 12.88 3.96 -0.12
N GLU A 170 14.11 4.42 0.02
CA GLU A 170 15.32 3.68 -0.34
C GLU A 170 15.47 2.42 0.51
N GLN A 171 15.27 2.53 1.83
CA GLN A 171 15.27 1.37 2.73
C GLN A 171 14.19 0.37 2.33
N LEU A 172 12.97 0.83 2.03
CA LEU A 172 11.88 -0.05 1.61
C LEU A 172 12.25 -0.83 0.35
N GLY A 173 12.78 -0.14 -0.67
CA GLY A 173 13.20 -0.78 -1.92
C GLY A 173 14.35 -1.78 -1.74
N ALA A 174 15.34 -1.42 -0.91
CA ALA A 174 16.50 -2.27 -0.62
C ALA A 174 16.08 -3.54 0.15
N VAL A 175 15.34 -3.38 1.25
CA VAL A 175 14.88 -4.50 2.09
C VAL A 175 13.88 -5.38 1.32
N PHE A 176 12.96 -4.79 0.56
CA PHE A 176 12.07 -5.54 -0.33
C PHE A 176 12.86 -6.42 -1.30
N SER A 177 13.84 -5.84 -1.99
CA SER A 177 14.67 -6.56 -2.97
C SER A 177 15.46 -7.70 -2.32
N TYR A 178 15.99 -7.48 -1.11
CA TYR A 178 16.67 -8.51 -0.33
C TYR A 178 15.72 -9.65 0.05
N LEU A 179 14.52 -9.33 0.55
CA LEU A 179 13.54 -10.33 0.97
C LEU A 179 12.98 -11.13 -0.22
N VAL A 180 12.77 -10.51 -1.38
CA VAL A 180 12.38 -11.24 -2.61
C VAL A 180 13.37 -12.36 -2.92
N GLN A 181 14.66 -12.11 -2.73
CA GLN A 181 15.73 -13.07 -3.02
C GLN A 181 15.94 -14.09 -1.88
N ASN A 182 15.76 -13.67 -0.62
CA ASN A 182 16.25 -14.41 0.55
C ASN A 182 15.16 -14.86 1.54
N ARG A 183 13.87 -14.61 1.29
CA ARG A 183 12.80 -15.01 2.23
C ARG A 183 12.52 -16.51 2.26
N GLY A 184 12.98 -17.27 1.27
CA GLY A 184 12.69 -18.71 1.17
C GLY A 184 11.17 -18.99 1.24
N PRO A 185 10.71 -19.89 2.14
CA PRO A 185 9.29 -20.23 2.25
C PRO A 185 8.45 -19.22 3.04
N LEU A 186 9.07 -18.20 3.66
CA LEU A 186 8.40 -17.31 4.61
C LEU A 186 7.37 -16.42 3.90
N SER A 187 6.24 -16.22 4.56
CA SER A 187 5.24 -15.22 4.21
C SER A 187 5.58 -13.89 4.84
N ILE A 188 5.41 -12.78 4.10
CA ILE A 188 5.77 -11.44 4.58
C ILE A 188 4.66 -10.47 4.25
N LEU A 189 4.16 -9.77 5.27
CA LEU A 189 3.27 -8.61 5.14
C LEU A 189 4.13 -7.36 5.11
N ILE A 190 3.85 -6.45 4.18
CA ILE A 190 4.48 -5.14 4.09
C ILE A 190 3.35 -4.12 4.03
N HIS A 191 3.29 -3.19 4.97
CA HIS A 191 2.24 -2.17 4.98
C HIS A 191 2.75 -0.80 5.40
N PRO A 192 2.13 0.29 4.91
CA PRO A 192 2.44 1.63 5.36
C PRO A 192 1.85 1.90 6.74
N HIS A 193 2.17 3.06 7.27
CA HIS A 193 1.43 3.68 8.35
C HIS A 193 0.78 4.98 7.92
N THR A 194 -0.53 4.95 7.72
CA THR A 194 -1.33 6.07 7.21
C THR A 194 -2.25 6.68 8.26
N GLY A 195 -2.23 6.14 9.49
CA GLY A 195 -3.17 6.47 10.56
C GLY A 195 -4.44 5.62 10.55
N ASP A 196 -4.74 4.92 9.46
CA ASP A 196 -5.79 3.90 9.39
C ASP A 196 -5.18 2.51 9.48
N GLN A 197 -5.02 2.00 10.70
CA GLN A 197 -4.41 0.68 10.95
C GLN A 197 -5.13 -0.45 10.21
N VAL A 198 -6.46 -0.35 10.04
CA VAL A 198 -7.23 -1.42 9.39
C VAL A 198 -6.98 -1.41 7.89
N ALA A 199 -7.00 -0.24 7.26
CA ALA A 199 -6.66 -0.10 5.85
C ALA A 199 -5.21 -0.47 5.57
N ASP A 200 -4.29 -0.05 6.45
CA ASP A 200 -2.86 -0.37 6.38
C ASP A 200 -2.63 -1.88 6.32
N HIS A 201 -3.23 -2.64 7.24
CA HIS A 201 -3.09 -4.10 7.29
C HIS A 201 -3.95 -4.85 6.25
N SER A 202 -4.79 -4.17 5.48
CA SER A 202 -5.71 -4.81 4.53
C SER A 202 -5.58 -4.31 3.10
N THR A 203 -6.14 -3.15 2.78
CA THR A 203 -6.21 -2.60 1.41
C THR A 203 -4.92 -1.93 0.96
N HIS A 204 -4.12 -1.40 1.88
CA HIS A 204 -2.81 -0.80 1.57
C HIS A 204 -1.65 -1.80 1.70
N ALA A 205 -1.92 -2.99 2.25
CA ALA A 205 -0.93 -4.03 2.45
C ALA A 205 -0.48 -4.69 1.13
N THR A 206 0.80 -5.05 1.09
CA THR A 206 1.38 -5.94 0.08
C THR A 206 1.92 -7.21 0.73
N TRP A 207 1.99 -8.30 -0.04
CA TRP A 207 2.47 -9.59 0.45
C TRP A 207 3.59 -10.15 -0.42
N LEU A 208 4.65 -10.65 0.22
CA LEU A 208 5.60 -11.56 -0.41
C LEU A 208 5.32 -12.99 0.05
N GLY A 209 5.16 -13.90 -0.90
CA GLY A 209 4.76 -15.28 -0.61
C GLY A 209 3.25 -15.41 -0.43
N ASN A 210 2.83 -16.33 0.43
CA ASN A 210 1.41 -16.58 0.65
C ASN A 210 0.83 -15.57 1.63
N LYS A 211 -0.30 -14.97 1.28
CA LYS A 211 -1.04 -14.09 2.21
C LYS A 211 -1.46 -14.89 3.45
N VAL A 212 -1.26 -14.28 4.62
CA VAL A 212 -1.79 -14.76 5.88
C VAL A 212 -3.04 -13.94 6.20
N ASP A 213 -4.12 -14.63 6.60
CA ASP A 213 -5.34 -13.96 7.05
C ASP A 213 -5.10 -13.33 8.41
N LEU A 214 -5.39 -12.04 8.57
CA LEU A 214 -5.16 -11.29 9.82
C LEU A 214 -6.46 -11.07 10.60
N ASP A 215 -6.36 -10.89 11.92
CA ASP A 215 -7.51 -10.49 12.75
C ASP A 215 -7.76 -8.97 12.67
N LEU A 216 -8.42 -8.57 11.58
CA LEU A 216 -8.81 -7.17 11.37
C LEU A 216 -9.88 -6.70 12.37
N ASP A 217 -10.66 -7.61 12.98
CA ASP A 217 -11.67 -7.23 13.97
C ASP A 217 -11.00 -6.86 15.29
N GLY A 218 -9.95 -7.58 15.68
CA GLY A 218 -9.05 -7.22 16.76
C GLY A 218 -8.42 -5.83 16.57
N LEU A 219 -7.96 -5.51 15.35
CA LEU A 219 -7.47 -4.17 15.01
C LEU A 219 -8.54 -3.10 15.18
N ARG A 220 -9.74 -3.30 14.59
CA ARG A 220 -10.87 -2.36 14.73
C ARG A 220 -11.21 -2.07 16.19
N LEU A 221 -11.25 -3.11 17.02
CA LEU A 221 -11.54 -2.97 18.45
C LEU A 221 -10.44 -2.23 19.20
N SER A 222 -9.17 -2.54 18.93
CA SER A 222 -8.02 -1.85 19.52
C SER A 222 -8.02 -0.37 19.17
N ASP A 223 -8.28 -0.07 17.90
CA ASP A 223 -8.28 1.28 17.36
C ASP A 223 -9.46 2.11 17.88
N ALA A 224 -10.66 1.51 17.96
CA ALA A 224 -11.83 2.14 18.59
C ALA A 224 -11.60 2.44 20.08
N LYS A 225 -10.97 1.52 20.82
CA LYS A 225 -10.64 1.73 22.23
C LYS A 225 -9.66 2.89 22.42
N TRP A 226 -8.64 2.98 21.57
CA TRP A 226 -7.69 4.09 21.65
C TRP A 226 -8.34 5.42 21.24
N ARG A 227 -9.16 5.46 20.17
CA ARG A 227 -9.88 6.68 19.80
C ARG A 227 -10.84 7.18 20.88
N ALA A 228 -11.22 6.34 21.83
CA ALA A 228 -12.03 6.72 22.98
C ALA A 228 -11.22 7.37 24.13
N THR A 229 -9.88 7.32 24.12
CA THR A 229 -9.03 8.01 25.10
C THR A 229 -8.92 9.50 24.79
N GLU A 230 -8.49 10.32 25.76
CA GLU A 230 -8.27 11.76 25.53
C GLU A 230 -7.24 12.00 24.41
N GLU A 231 -6.15 11.25 24.40
CA GLU A 231 -5.12 11.31 23.36
C GLU A 231 -5.69 10.96 21.97
N GLY A 232 -6.49 9.89 21.89
CA GLY A 232 -7.10 9.47 20.62
C GLY A 232 -8.18 10.44 20.13
N GLN A 233 -8.93 11.07 21.02
CA GLN A 233 -9.88 12.13 20.68
C GLN A 233 -9.18 13.38 20.15
N GLU A 234 -8.07 13.77 20.77
CA GLU A 234 -7.29 14.92 20.31
C GLU A 234 -6.67 14.66 18.94
N TRP A 235 -6.12 13.45 18.73
CA TRP A 235 -5.63 13.03 17.42
C TRP A 235 -6.73 13.04 16.34
N SER A 236 -7.92 12.56 16.68
CA SER A 236 -9.04 12.54 15.74
C SER A 236 -9.42 13.94 15.24
N LYS A 237 -9.21 15.00 16.04
CA LYS A 237 -9.39 16.39 15.60
C LYS A 237 -8.31 16.81 14.61
N VAL A 238 -7.05 16.48 14.89
CA VAL A 238 -5.91 16.74 13.98
C VAL A 238 -6.14 16.09 12.62
N GLU A 239 -6.64 14.84 12.59
CA GLU A 239 -6.99 14.16 11.34
C GLU A 239 -8.07 14.89 10.55
N GLN A 240 -9.13 15.36 11.21
CA GLN A 240 -10.21 16.12 10.58
C GLN A 240 -9.73 17.46 10.01
N GLU A 241 -8.89 18.20 10.76
CA GLU A 241 -8.33 19.47 10.32
C GLU A 241 -7.38 19.31 9.11
N ARG A 242 -6.56 18.25 9.11
CA ARG A 242 -5.69 17.90 7.99
C ARG A 242 -6.48 17.49 6.76
N ALA A 243 -7.51 16.66 6.92
CA ALA A 243 -8.39 16.25 5.84
C ALA A 243 -9.10 17.46 5.21
N ALA A 244 -9.62 18.38 6.04
CA ALA A 244 -10.21 19.62 5.59
C ALA A 244 -9.20 20.51 4.84
N SER A 245 -7.96 20.61 5.34
CA SER A 245 -6.89 21.37 4.71
C SER A 245 -6.47 20.79 3.36
N LYS A 246 -6.36 19.47 3.25
CA LYS A 246 -6.06 18.76 1.99
C LYS A 246 -7.17 18.94 0.96
N ALA A 247 -8.43 18.81 1.39
CA ALA A 247 -9.59 19.05 0.53
C ALA A 247 -9.63 20.50 0.03
N ALA A 248 -9.35 21.48 0.90
CA ALA A 248 -9.28 22.89 0.52
C ALA A 248 -8.13 23.20 -0.44
N ALA A 249 -6.97 22.55 -0.29
CA ALA A 249 -5.85 22.68 -1.21
C ALA A 249 -6.15 22.08 -2.59
N GLN A 250 -6.85 20.94 -2.63
CA GLN A 250 -7.33 20.33 -3.87
C GLN A 250 -8.35 21.22 -4.59
N ALA A 251 -9.34 21.74 -3.87
CA ALA A 251 -10.35 22.64 -4.43
C ALA A 251 -9.74 23.94 -5.01
N LYS A 252 -8.78 24.56 -4.29
CA LYS A 252 -8.07 25.76 -4.79
C LYS A 252 -7.19 25.50 -6.01
N SER A 253 -6.72 24.27 -6.19
CA SER A 253 -5.96 23.88 -7.37
C SER A 253 -6.88 23.67 -8.58
N GLN A 254 -8.13 23.26 -8.34
CA GLN A 254 -9.17 23.10 -9.37
C GLN A 254 -9.80 24.43 -9.80
N GLU A 255 -9.93 25.43 -8.92
CA GLU A 255 -10.48 26.76 -9.27
C GLU A 255 -9.49 27.65 -10.05
N LYS A 256 -8.21 27.30 -10.11
CA LYS A 256 -7.16 28.03 -10.84
C LYS A 256 -6.85 27.45 -12.23
N ALA A 257 -7.48 26.34 -12.59
CA ALA A 257 -7.46 25.75 -13.93
C ALA A 257 -8.66 26.27 -14.74
#